data_AF-A0A7W9JBG2-F1
#
_entry.id   AF-A0A7W9JBG2-F1
#
_cell.length_a   1.000
_cell.length_b   1.000
_cell.length_c   1.000
_cell.angle_alpha   90.00
_cell.angle_beta   90.00
_cell.angle_gamma   90.00
#
_symmetry.space_group_name_H-M   'P 1'
#
loop_
_entity.id
_entity.type
_entity.pdbx_description
1 polymer ?
#
loop_
_entity_poly.entity_id
_entity_poly.type
_entity_poly.pdbx_seq_one_letter_code
_entity_poly.pdbx_strand_id
1 'polypeptide(L)'
;MAFIDFDLAAPGNPLEDVGYMAWLWCVSSKPTAPSAESQAAQVRVLANAYGLSTHERTLLVDAMLERQSRNAHFWRDLPSESVDATPEQITERIAWSHREHAFTARHRAALAAALA
;
A
#
# COMPACT_ATOMS: atom_id res chain seq x y z
N MET A 1 -10.75 -7.59 18.49
CA MET A 1 -10.39 -6.59 17.46
C MET A 1 -11.64 -5.80 17.13
N ALA A 2 -11.54 -4.48 17.01
CA ALA A 2 -12.62 -3.61 16.55
C ALA A 2 -12.06 -2.66 15.50
N PHE A 3 -12.80 -2.45 14.42
CA PHE A 3 -12.52 -1.45 13.39
C PHE A 3 -13.44 -0.24 13.63
N ILE A 4 -12.97 0.96 13.31
CA ILE A 4 -13.69 2.23 13.42
C ILE A 4 -13.56 3.01 12.11
N ASP A 5 -14.23 4.15 11.99
CA ASP A 5 -14.15 5.07 10.84
C ASP A 5 -14.57 4.41 9.51
N PHE A 6 -15.81 3.90 9.48
CA PHE A 6 -16.41 3.25 8.30
C PHE A 6 -16.95 4.22 7.24
N ASP A 7 -16.69 5.53 7.36
CA ASP A 7 -17.26 6.56 6.46
C ASP A 7 -16.87 6.36 4.98
N LEU A 8 -15.76 5.67 4.72
CA LEU A 8 -15.27 5.34 3.39
C LEU A 8 -15.46 3.87 3.01
N ALA A 9 -16.13 3.06 3.84
CA ALA A 9 -16.36 1.65 3.55
C ALA A 9 -17.35 1.51 2.39
N ALA A 10 -16.95 0.77 1.36
CA ALA A 10 -17.77 0.48 0.19
C ALA A 10 -17.49 -0.94 -0.33
N PRO A 11 -18.42 -1.57 -1.07
CA PRO A 11 -18.12 -2.82 -1.78
C PRO A 11 -16.94 -2.65 -2.74
N GLY A 12 -16.00 -3.59 -2.72
CA GLY A 12 -14.79 -3.54 -3.53
C GLY A 12 -14.07 -4.89 -3.59
N ASN A 13 -13.00 -4.96 -4.38
CA ASN A 13 -12.13 -6.13 -4.39
C ASN A 13 -11.32 -6.16 -3.07
N PRO A 14 -11.36 -7.25 -2.28
CA PRO A 14 -10.63 -7.33 -1.01
C PRO A 14 -9.12 -7.08 -1.14
N LEU A 15 -8.52 -7.40 -2.30
CA LEU A 15 -7.11 -7.14 -2.54
C LEU A 15 -6.76 -5.65 -2.53
N GLU A 16 -7.72 -4.75 -2.73
CA GLU A 16 -7.48 -3.30 -2.59
C GLU A 16 -7.11 -2.95 -1.13
N ASP A 17 -7.85 -3.49 -0.16
CA ASP A 17 -7.57 -3.29 1.27
C ASP A 17 -6.32 -4.05 1.72
N VAL A 18 -6.13 -5.28 1.25
CA VAL A 18 -4.94 -6.08 1.59
C VAL A 18 -3.67 -5.47 1.00
N GLY A 19 -3.73 -4.99 -0.25
CA GLY A 19 -2.63 -4.26 -0.88
C GLY A 19 -2.32 -2.96 -0.12
N TYR A 20 -3.34 -2.25 0.36
CA TYR A 20 -3.13 -1.07 1.19
C TYR A 20 -2.45 -1.40 2.52
N MET A 21 -2.93 -2.44 3.19
CA MET A 21 -2.39 -2.93 4.46
C MET A 21 -0.95 -3.43 4.30
N ALA A 22 -0.65 -4.20 3.25
CA ALA A 22 0.69 -4.69 2.94
C ALA A 22 1.67 -3.54 2.67
N TRP A 23 1.23 -2.51 1.96
CA TRP A 23 2.04 -1.30 1.80
C TRP A 23 2.26 -0.62 3.16
N LEU A 24 1.21 -0.18 3.85
CA LEU A 24 1.35 0.65 5.04
C LEU A 24 2.11 -0.01 6.20
N TRP A 25 2.02 -1.34 6.32
CA TRP A 25 2.55 -2.05 7.49
C TRP A 25 3.85 -2.82 7.21
N CYS A 26 4.11 -3.21 5.96
CA CYS A 26 5.26 -4.06 5.64
C CYS A 26 6.31 -3.39 4.77
N VAL A 27 5.94 -2.37 3.98
CA VAL A 27 6.84 -1.78 2.99
C VAL A 27 7.08 -0.29 3.24
N SER A 28 8.34 0.14 3.17
CA SER A 28 8.69 1.56 3.25
C SER A 28 9.94 1.88 2.45
N SER A 29 9.91 3.02 1.74
CA SER A 29 11.07 3.57 1.04
C SER A 29 12.05 4.32 1.94
N LYS A 30 11.79 4.40 3.26
CA LYS A 30 12.63 5.15 4.20
C LYS A 30 14.04 4.54 4.27
N PRO A 31 15.11 5.36 4.34
CA PRO A 31 16.48 4.83 4.46
C PRO A 31 16.73 3.98 5.71
N THR A 32 15.94 4.20 6.77
CA THR A 32 16.00 3.44 8.03
C THR A 32 15.15 2.18 8.03
N ALA A 33 14.39 1.90 6.96
CA ALA A 33 13.59 0.69 6.85
C ALA A 33 14.50 -0.55 6.73
N PRO A 34 14.02 -1.74 7.13
CA PRO A 34 14.72 -3.00 6.90
C PRO A 34 15.02 -3.26 5.42
N SER A 35 15.85 -4.26 5.12
CA SER A 35 16.15 -4.64 3.74
C SER A 35 14.88 -5.03 2.95
N ALA A 36 14.93 -4.93 1.62
CA ALA A 36 13.80 -5.29 0.77
C ALA A 36 13.37 -6.75 0.96
N GLU A 37 14.31 -7.66 1.24
CA GLU A 37 14.05 -9.07 1.52
C GLU A 37 13.31 -9.24 2.86
N SER A 38 13.66 -8.43 3.86
CA SER A 38 13.00 -8.46 5.17
C SER A 38 11.58 -7.91 5.06
N GLN A 39 11.38 -6.83 4.30
CA GLN A 39 10.06 -6.29 3.99
C GLN A 39 9.22 -7.30 3.20
N ALA A 40 9.80 -7.98 2.21
CA ALA A 40 9.12 -9.04 1.44
C ALA A 40 8.71 -10.24 2.30
N ALA A 41 9.56 -10.65 3.25
CA ALA A 41 9.20 -11.67 4.22
C ALA A 41 8.00 -11.25 5.08
N GLN A 42 7.89 -9.97 5.47
CA GLN A 42 6.72 -9.46 6.20
C GLN A 42 5.46 -9.43 5.33
N VAL A 43 5.56 -9.07 4.05
CA VAL A 43 4.44 -9.16 3.11
C VAL A 43 3.93 -10.60 3.00
N ARG A 44 4.82 -11.60 2.96
CA ARG A 44 4.44 -13.03 3.01
C ARG A 44 3.73 -13.39 4.30
N VAL A 45 4.22 -12.93 5.46
CA VAL A 45 3.57 -13.19 6.76
C VAL A 45 2.15 -12.63 6.77
N LEU A 46 1.96 -11.40 6.30
CA LEU A 46 0.65 -10.77 6.18
C LEU A 46 -0.26 -11.54 5.23
N ALA A 47 0.22 -11.91 4.03
CA ALA A 47 -0.56 -12.68 3.06
C ALA A 47 -1.00 -14.05 3.59
N ASN A 48 -0.13 -14.72 4.35
CA ASN A 48 -0.45 -15.97 5.03
C ASN A 48 -1.53 -15.77 6.11
N ALA A 49 -1.35 -14.77 6.97
CA ALA A 49 -2.28 -14.49 8.07
C ALA A 49 -3.66 -14.05 7.57
N TYR A 50 -3.72 -13.33 6.46
CA TYR A 50 -4.98 -12.95 5.81
C TYR A 50 -5.67 -14.12 5.10
N GLY A 51 -4.93 -15.20 4.80
CA GLY A 51 -5.47 -16.38 4.14
C GLY A 51 -5.56 -16.28 2.62
N LEU A 52 -4.71 -15.45 1.98
CA LEU A 52 -4.70 -15.32 0.53
C LEU A 52 -4.38 -16.64 -0.16
N SER A 53 -5.17 -16.98 -1.17
CA SER A 53 -4.92 -18.09 -2.08
C SER A 53 -3.64 -17.87 -2.89
N THR A 54 -3.12 -18.96 -3.50
CA THR A 54 -1.97 -18.87 -4.41
C THR A 54 -2.21 -17.86 -5.53
N HIS A 55 -3.44 -17.82 -6.09
CA HIS A 55 -3.76 -16.87 -7.15
C HIS A 55 -3.74 -15.42 -6.65
N GLU A 56 -4.40 -15.12 -5.52
CA GLU A 56 -4.44 -13.77 -4.95
C GLU A 56 -3.05 -13.24 -4.57
N ARG A 57 -2.16 -14.12 -4.09
CA ARG A 57 -0.76 -13.76 -3.81
C ARG A 57 -0.02 -13.27 -5.05
N THR A 58 -0.30 -13.82 -6.24
CA THR A 58 0.31 -13.35 -7.48
C THR A 58 -0.12 -11.93 -7.86
N LEU A 59 -1.28 -11.48 -7.35
CA LEU A 59 -1.86 -10.17 -7.63
C LEU A 59 -1.55 -9.12 -6.56
N LEU A 60 -1.05 -9.53 -5.39
CA LEU A 60 -0.91 -8.64 -4.24
C LEU A 60 0.05 -7.47 -4.51
N VAL A 61 1.17 -7.70 -5.17
CA VAL A 61 2.14 -6.61 -5.46
C VAL A 61 1.54 -5.58 -6.43
N ASP A 62 0.72 -6.03 -7.38
CA ASP A 62 0.05 -5.12 -8.31
C ASP A 62 -1.06 -4.34 -7.59
N ALA A 63 -1.77 -4.96 -6.64
CA ALA A 63 -2.73 -4.27 -5.79
C ALA A 63 -2.07 -3.20 -4.90
N MET A 64 -0.85 -3.45 -4.38
CA MET A 64 -0.07 -2.45 -3.65
C MET A 64 0.27 -1.25 -4.54
N LEU A 65 0.80 -1.50 -5.75
CA LEU A 65 1.16 -0.44 -6.70
C LEU A 65 -0.05 0.39 -7.11
N GLU A 66 -1.16 -0.26 -7.47
CA GLU A 66 -2.41 0.40 -7.81
C GLU A 66 -2.91 1.27 -6.65
N ARG A 67 -2.86 0.77 -5.42
CA ARG A 67 -3.29 1.54 -4.24
C ARG A 67 -2.41 2.76 -3.99
N GLN A 68 -1.09 2.65 -4.19
CA GLN A 68 -0.15 3.76 -4.10
C GLN A 68 -0.42 4.82 -5.17
N SER A 69 -0.70 4.40 -6.41
CA SER A 69 -1.11 5.30 -7.50
C SER A 69 -2.44 6.00 -7.18
N ARG A 70 -3.46 5.26 -6.73
CA ARG A 70 -4.75 5.82 -6.32
C ARG A 70 -4.62 6.80 -5.17
N ASN A 71 -3.71 6.57 -4.22
CA ASN A 71 -3.47 7.50 -3.12
C ASN A 71 -2.96 8.85 -3.64
N ALA A 72 -2.03 8.85 -4.60
CA ALA A 72 -1.55 10.08 -5.22
C ALA A 72 -2.66 10.84 -5.96
N HIS A 73 -3.54 10.13 -6.68
CA HIS A 73 -4.70 10.73 -7.36
C HIS A 73 -5.70 11.28 -6.36
N PHE A 74 -6.03 10.52 -5.32
CA PHE A 74 -6.93 10.96 -4.25
C PHE A 74 -6.49 12.30 -3.68
N TRP A 75 -5.22 12.45 -3.28
CA TRP A 75 -4.72 13.72 -2.74
C TRP A 75 -4.65 14.87 -3.75
N ARG A 76 -4.52 14.56 -5.06
CA ARG A 76 -4.49 15.58 -6.12
C ARG A 76 -5.89 16.13 -6.41
N ASP A 77 -6.88 15.24 -6.45
CA ASP A 77 -8.22 15.55 -6.93
C ASP A 77 -9.17 15.97 -5.79
N LEU A 78 -8.71 15.84 -4.54
CA LEU A 78 -9.49 16.22 -3.36
C LEU A 78 -9.69 17.73 -3.30
N PRO A 79 -10.93 18.21 -3.13
CA PRO A 79 -11.16 19.62 -2.82
C PRO A 79 -10.50 19.97 -1.49
N SER A 80 -9.80 21.11 -1.43
CA SER A 80 -9.09 21.55 -0.22
C SER A 80 -9.99 21.74 1.00
N GLU A 81 -11.29 21.98 0.78
CA GLU A 81 -12.30 22.14 1.85
C GLU A 81 -12.77 20.80 2.43
N SER A 82 -12.46 19.67 1.78
CA SER A 82 -12.92 18.33 2.18
C SER A 82 -11.98 17.64 3.17
N VAL A 83 -10.83 18.23 3.48
CA VAL A 83 -9.83 17.66 4.39
C VAL A 83 -9.17 18.71 5.26
N ASP A 84 -8.88 18.34 6.49
CA ASP A 84 -8.00 19.09 7.37
C ASP A 84 -6.54 18.81 6.99
N ALA A 85 -6.07 19.42 5.90
CA ALA A 85 -4.69 19.33 5.43
C ALA A 85 -4.25 20.60 4.70
N THR A 86 -3.04 21.09 5.00
CA THR A 86 -2.46 22.24 4.28
C THR A 86 -2.01 21.84 2.86
N PRO A 87 -1.89 22.79 1.92
CA PRO A 87 -1.35 22.52 0.58
C PRO A 87 0.03 21.84 0.60
N GLU A 88 0.88 22.18 1.56
CA GLU A 88 2.20 21.55 1.75
C GLU A 88 2.06 20.09 2.19
N GLN A 89 1.13 19.80 3.11
CA GLN A 89 0.85 18.43 3.54
C GLN A 89 0.29 17.58 2.40
N ILE A 90 -0.58 18.15 1.56
CA ILE A 90 -1.11 17.47 0.36
C ILE A 90 0.03 17.16 -0.61
N THR A 91 0.89 18.15 -0.90
CA THR A 91 2.05 18.00 -1.78
C THR A 91 2.98 16.90 -1.26
N GLU A 92 3.26 16.88 0.04
CA GLU A 92 4.12 15.85 0.64
C GLU A 92 3.48 14.47 0.61
N ARG A 93 2.16 14.33 0.82
CA ARG A 93 1.44 13.05 0.71
C ARG A 93 1.47 12.49 -0.71
N ILE A 94 1.36 13.34 -1.73
CA ILE A 94 1.53 12.95 -3.14
C ILE A 94 2.97 12.49 -3.40
N ALA A 95 3.95 13.30 -2.99
CA ALA A 95 5.37 12.98 -3.17
C ALA A 95 5.75 11.67 -2.46
N TRP A 96 5.25 11.45 -1.24
CA TRP A 96 5.43 10.21 -0.50
C TRP A 96 4.85 9.01 -1.25
N SER A 97 3.61 9.12 -1.76
CA SER A 97 2.97 8.06 -2.54
C SER A 97 3.81 7.66 -3.76
N HIS A 98 4.42 8.62 -4.46
CA HIS A 98 5.31 8.36 -5.58
C HIS A 98 6.63 7.69 -5.18
N ARG A 99 7.24 8.09 -4.06
CA ARG A 99 8.47 7.44 -3.55
C ARG A 99 8.23 5.98 -3.16
N GLU A 100 7.12 5.73 -2.48
CA GLU A 100 6.70 4.40 -2.07
C GLU A 100 6.37 3.52 -3.29
N HIS A 101 5.65 4.06 -4.27
CA HIS A 101 5.40 3.37 -5.55
C HIS A 101 6.70 3.01 -6.27
N ALA A 102 7.63 3.96 -6.40
CA ALA A 102 8.92 3.71 -7.04
C ALA A 102 9.74 2.62 -6.32
N PHE A 103 9.69 2.61 -4.98
CA PHE A 103 10.34 1.59 -4.17
C PHE A 103 9.71 0.20 -4.40
N THR A 104 8.38 0.08 -4.28
CA THR A 104 7.66 -1.17 -4.54
C THR A 104 7.94 -1.69 -5.95
N ALA A 105 7.89 -0.83 -6.96
CA ALA A 105 8.15 -1.20 -8.36
C ALA A 105 9.58 -1.71 -8.56
N ARG A 106 10.57 -1.02 -7.97
CA ARG A 106 11.98 -1.44 -8.03
C ARG A 106 12.21 -2.80 -7.38
N HIS A 107 11.50 -3.12 -6.31
CA HIS A 107 11.63 -4.37 -5.55
C HIS A 107 10.55 -5.42 -5.87
N ARG A 108 9.77 -5.21 -6.95
CA ARG A 108 8.65 -6.09 -7.35
C ARG A 108 9.05 -7.55 -7.44
N ALA A 109 10.23 -7.85 -8.00
CA ALA A 109 10.71 -9.23 -8.13
C ALA A 109 10.95 -9.91 -6.77
N ALA A 110 11.54 -9.21 -5.81
CA ALA A 110 11.79 -9.77 -4.47
C ALA A 110 10.47 -9.98 -3.69
N LEU A 111 9.54 -9.04 -3.82
CA LEU A 111 8.20 -9.14 -3.24
C LEU A 111 7.42 -10.33 -3.83
N ALA A 112 7.43 -10.45 -5.16
CA ALA A 112 6.76 -11.55 -5.85
C ALA A 112 7.39 -12.92 -5.54
N ALA A 113 8.72 -13.00 -5.48
CA ALA A 113 9.42 -14.24 -5.12
C ALA A 113 9.10 -14.71 -3.69
N ALA A 114 8.89 -13.78 -2.75
CA ALA A 114 8.48 -14.13 -1.39
C ALA A 114 7.02 -14.60 -1.31
N LEU A 115 6.19 -14.33 -2.31
CA LEU A 115 4.76 -14.69 -2.35
C LEU A 115 4.46 -16.00 -3.09
N ALA A 116 5.46 -16.55 -3.79
CA ALA A 116 5.39 -17.82 -4.52
C ALA A 116 5.33 -19.03 -3.58
#